data_AF-A0A6A5HST7-F1
#
_entry.id   AF-A0A6A5HST7-F1
#
_cell.length_a   1.000
_cell.length_b   1.000
_cell.length_c   1.000
_cell.angle_alpha   90.00
_cell.angle_beta   90.00
_cell.angle_gamma   90.00
#
_symmetry.space_group_name_H-M   'P 1'
#
loop_
_entity.id
_entity.type
_entity.pdbx_description
1 polymer ?
#
loop_
_entity_poly.entity_id
_entity_poly.type
_entity_poly.pdbx_seq_one_letter_code
_entity_poly.pdbx_strand_id
1 'polypeptide(L)'
;MFRPSLLAVLVVLISTPIINSFVVPPSQATLACITCVATVKGVEAKVLSEGGHVAKNDVDSICLKEVPTHSAEHLCEEYGEHEIDVMVTLIKKDVPPKMICQELNKC
;
A
#
# COMPACT_ATOMS: atom_id res chain seq x y z
N MET A 1 51.72 -16.32 -18.87
CA MET A 1 50.73 -16.93 -17.96
C MET A 1 50.05 -15.84 -17.15
N PHE A 2 48.97 -15.26 -17.66
CA PHE A 2 48.12 -14.33 -16.90
C PHE A 2 47.05 -15.18 -16.20
N ARG A 3 47.17 -15.38 -14.89
CA ARG A 3 46.12 -15.97 -14.07
C ARG A 3 45.08 -14.88 -13.82
N PRO A 4 43.86 -14.96 -14.40
CA PRO A 4 42.80 -14.04 -14.01
C PRO A 4 42.40 -14.43 -12.58
N SER A 5 42.65 -13.52 -11.64
CA SER A 5 42.25 -13.64 -10.24
C SER A 5 40.77 -14.03 -10.15
N LEU A 6 40.48 -15.14 -9.45
CA LEU A 6 39.12 -15.57 -9.07
C LEU A 6 38.27 -14.46 -8.44
N LEU A 7 38.92 -13.45 -7.85
CA LEU A 7 38.29 -12.24 -7.30
C LEU A 7 37.54 -11.39 -8.35
N ALA A 8 37.99 -11.36 -9.61
CA ALA A 8 37.34 -10.55 -10.64
C ALA A 8 36.01 -11.15 -11.13
N VAL A 9 35.85 -12.47 -11.02
CA VAL A 9 34.61 -13.17 -11.42
C VAL A 9 33.51 -13.02 -10.37
N LEU A 10 33.87 -12.91 -9.08
CA LEU A 10 32.91 -12.77 -7.98
C LEU A 10 32.19 -11.43 -7.95
N VAL A 11 32.81 -10.34 -8.43
CA VAL A 11 32.23 -8.99 -8.41
C VAL A 11 31.14 -8.81 -9.48
N VAL A 12 31.17 -9.59 -10.57
CA VAL A 12 30.21 -9.48 -11.68
C VAL A 12 28.85 -10.15 -11.38
N LEU A 13 28.79 -11.05 -10.40
CA LEU A 13 27.53 -11.75 -10.06
C LEU A 13 26.59 -10.95 -9.15
N ILE A 14 27.09 -9.88 -8.50
CA ILE A 14 26.34 -9.09 -7.51
C ILE A 14 25.65 -7.86 -8.14
N SER A 15 25.94 -7.57 -9.42
CA SER A 15 25.44 -6.38 -10.12
C SER A 15 24.25 -6.63 -11.04
N THR A 16 23.62 -7.82 -10.99
CA THR A 16 22.33 -8.00 -11.63
C THR A 16 21.25 -7.37 -10.75
N PRO A 17 20.49 -6.36 -11.22
CA PRO A 17 19.26 -6.01 -10.55
C PRO A 17 18.37 -7.24 -10.68
N ILE A 18 18.15 -7.95 -9.58
CA ILE A 18 17.06 -8.91 -9.49
C ILE A 18 15.82 -8.05 -9.67
N ILE A 19 15.32 -7.95 -10.91
CA ILE A 19 14.02 -7.37 -11.18
C ILE A 19 13.03 -8.42 -10.67
N ASN A 20 12.89 -8.49 -9.34
CA ASN A 20 11.83 -9.21 -8.67
C ASN A 20 10.55 -8.50 -9.08
N SER A 21 10.06 -8.83 -10.26
CA SER A 21 8.70 -8.55 -10.68
C SER A 21 7.85 -9.39 -9.73
N PHE A 22 7.50 -8.82 -8.57
CA PHE A 22 6.51 -9.39 -7.68
C PHE A 22 5.19 -9.39 -8.45
N VAL A 23 4.92 -10.50 -9.14
CA VAL A 23 3.64 -10.72 -9.80
C VAL A 23 2.65 -11.04 -8.69
N VAL A 24 1.99 -10.01 -8.18
CA VAL A 24 0.89 -10.18 -7.23
C VAL A 24 -0.21 -10.98 -7.94
N PRO A 25 -0.64 -12.13 -7.40
CA PRO A 25 -1.71 -12.90 -8.01
C PRO A 25 -2.98 -12.05 -8.13
N PRO A 26 -3.76 -12.19 -9.22
CA PRO A 26 -4.90 -11.32 -9.51
C PRO A 26 -5.96 -11.31 -8.41
N SER A 27 -6.11 -12.41 -7.66
CA SER A 27 -6.98 -12.49 -6.49
C SER A 27 -6.53 -11.58 -5.33
N GLN A 28 -5.22 -11.48 -5.09
CA GLN A 28 -4.65 -10.65 -4.03
C GLN A 28 -4.69 -9.17 -4.39
N ALA A 29 -4.44 -8.83 -5.66
CA ALA A 29 -4.59 -7.45 -6.16
C ALA A 29 -6.05 -6.99 -6.09
N THR A 30 -7.01 -7.88 -6.39
CA THR A 30 -8.44 -7.59 -6.27
C THR A 30 -8.84 -7.35 -4.81
N LEU A 31 -8.34 -8.18 -3.88
CA LEU A 31 -8.60 -8.01 -2.45
C LEU A 31 -7.99 -6.70 -1.92
N ALA A 32 -6.74 -6.39 -2.27
CA ALA A 32 -6.09 -5.13 -1.90
C ALA A 32 -6.89 -3.91 -2.36
N CYS A 33 -7.40 -3.95 -3.59
CA CYS A 33 -8.20 -2.86 -4.15
C CYS A 33 -9.55 -2.70 -3.42
N ILE A 34 -10.25 -3.81 -3.15
CA ILE A 34 -11.51 -3.79 -2.38
C ILE A 34 -11.27 -3.24 -0.97
N THR A 35 -10.22 -3.73 -0.30
CA THR A 35 -9.86 -3.29 1.04
C THR A 35 -9.55 -1.81 1.08
N CYS A 36 -8.72 -1.31 0.17
CA CYS A 36 -8.41 0.11 0.09
C CYS A 36 -9.66 0.95 -0.15
N VAL A 37 -10.54 0.58 -1.09
CA VAL A 37 -11.74 1.36 -1.37
C VAL A 37 -12.68 1.42 -0.16
N ALA A 38 -12.79 0.32 0.59
CA ALA A 38 -13.58 0.28 1.81
C ALA A 38 -12.98 1.17 2.91
N THR A 39 -11.66 1.06 3.14
CA THR A 39 -10.93 1.89 4.10
C THR A 39 -11.07 3.38 3.78
N VAL A 40 -10.85 3.78 2.52
CA VAL A 40 -10.96 5.19 2.10
C VAL A 40 -12.35 5.75 2.36
N LYS A 41 -13.42 4.97 2.12
CA LYS A 41 -14.80 5.40 2.44
C LYS A 41 -15.01 5.57 3.95
N GLY A 42 -14.47 4.66 4.76
CA GLY A 42 -14.54 4.79 6.22
C GLY A 42 -13.75 5.99 6.73
N VAL A 43 -12.58 6.26 6.16
CA VAL A 43 -11.75 7.43 6.48
C VAL A 43 -12.46 8.71 6.05
N GLU A 44 -13.09 8.74 4.87
CA GLU A 44 -13.90 9.87 4.40
C GLU A 44 -15.03 10.20 5.38
N ALA A 45 -15.78 9.20 5.82
CA ALA A 45 -16.83 9.38 6.84
C ALA A 45 -16.25 9.95 8.15
N LYS A 46 -15.09 9.48 8.60
CA LYS A 46 -14.41 9.95 9.81
C LYS A 46 -13.87 11.37 9.66
N VAL A 47 -13.32 11.72 8.49
CA VAL A 47 -12.85 13.08 8.16
C VAL A 47 -14.01 14.07 8.24
N LEU A 48 -15.19 13.69 7.74
CA LEU A 48 -16.39 14.53 7.75
C LEU A 48 -16.99 14.68 9.16
N SER A 49 -16.89 13.66 10.03
CA SER A 49 -17.46 13.70 11.38
C SER A 49 -16.54 14.35 12.42
N GLU A 50 -15.24 14.03 12.38
CA GLU A 50 -14.30 14.29 13.48
C GLU A 50 -13.04 15.05 13.02
N GLY A 51 -12.89 15.27 11.71
CA GLY A 51 -11.78 15.99 11.12
C GLY A 51 -10.59 15.09 10.77
N GLY A 52 -9.77 15.57 9.83
CA GLY A 52 -8.71 14.75 9.24
C GLY A 52 -7.57 14.35 10.18
N HIS A 53 -7.36 15.05 11.30
CA HIS A 53 -6.31 14.65 12.26
C HIS A 53 -6.70 13.38 13.03
N VAL A 54 -7.98 13.26 13.41
CA VAL A 54 -8.50 12.06 14.08
C VAL A 54 -8.52 10.89 13.10
N ALA A 55 -8.97 11.12 11.86
CA ALA A 55 -9.03 10.09 10.84
C ALA A 55 -7.67 9.44 10.52
N LYS A 56 -6.56 10.19 10.59
CA LYS A 56 -5.21 9.66 10.39
C LYS A 56 -4.82 8.60 11.42
N ASN A 57 -5.20 8.80 12.69
CA ASN A 57 -4.81 7.89 13.78
C ASN A 57 -5.64 6.60 13.78
N ASP A 58 -6.76 6.59 13.06
CA ASP A 58 -7.74 5.51 13.12
C ASP A 58 -7.84 4.70 11.82
N VAL A 59 -6.96 4.91 10.85
CA VAL A 59 -7.02 4.24 9.53
C VAL A 59 -7.02 2.72 9.66
N ASP A 60 -6.15 2.15 10.49
CA ASP A 60 -6.07 0.69 10.67
C ASP A 60 -7.35 0.15 11.32
N SER A 61 -7.85 0.85 12.36
CA SER A 61 -9.09 0.49 13.03
C SER A 61 -10.30 0.58 12.09
N ILE A 62 -10.32 1.61 11.24
CA ILE A 62 -11.34 1.79 10.20
C ILE A 62 -11.23 0.65 9.18
N CYS A 63 -10.03 0.34 8.70
CA CYS A 63 -9.81 -0.74 7.74
C CYS A 63 -10.31 -2.08 8.27
N LEU A 64 -9.92 -2.45 9.50
CA LEU A 64 -10.36 -3.70 10.15
C LEU A 64 -11.87 -3.74 10.39
N LYS A 65 -12.50 -2.59 10.63
CA LYS A 65 -13.95 -2.48 10.80
C LYS A 65 -14.70 -2.63 9.47
N GLU A 66 -14.21 -1.97 8.42
CA GLU A 66 -14.84 -2.02 7.09
C GLU A 66 -14.61 -3.36 6.40
N VAL A 67 -13.49 -4.04 6.69
CA VAL A 67 -13.13 -5.34 6.10
C VAL A 67 -12.69 -6.33 7.19
N PRO A 68 -13.64 -6.88 7.97
CA PRO A 68 -13.35 -7.75 9.10
C PRO A 68 -13.05 -9.19 8.62
N THR A 69 -12.00 -9.35 7.82
CA THR A 69 -11.58 -10.64 7.28
C THR A 69 -10.11 -10.88 7.57
N HIS A 70 -9.76 -12.10 7.95
CA HIS A 70 -8.37 -12.47 8.24
C HIS A 70 -7.43 -12.22 7.04
N SER A 71 -7.93 -12.38 5.81
CA SER A 71 -7.16 -12.10 4.59
C SER A 71 -6.88 -10.62 4.34
N ALA A 72 -7.62 -9.71 4.99
CA ALA A 72 -7.46 -8.27 4.88
C ALA A 72 -6.73 -7.63 6.07
N GLU A 73 -6.57 -8.34 7.19
CA GLU A 73 -5.87 -7.84 8.39
C GLU A 73 -4.47 -7.33 8.02
N HIS A 74 -3.67 -8.13 7.32
CA HIS A 74 -2.35 -7.71 6.85
C HIS A 74 -2.39 -6.48 5.93
N LEU A 75 -3.42 -6.36 5.09
CA LEU A 75 -3.57 -5.21 4.18
C LEU A 75 -3.92 -3.92 4.94
N CYS A 76 -4.55 -4.04 6.11
CA CYS A 76 -4.81 -2.91 7.00
C CYS A 76 -3.54 -2.45 7.72
N GLU A 77 -2.67 -3.38 8.09
CA GLU A 77 -1.40 -3.09 8.78
C GLU A 77 -0.32 -2.52 7.84
N GLU A 78 -0.53 -2.65 6.52
CA GLU A 78 0.40 -2.12 5.50
C GLU A 78 0.32 -0.60 5.33
N TYR A 79 -0.70 0.08 5.86
CA TYR A 79 -0.84 1.52 5.66
C TYR A 79 0.24 2.30 6.40
N GLY A 80 1.22 2.80 5.65
CA GLY A 80 2.25 3.68 6.19
C GLY A 80 1.75 5.11 6.41
N GLU A 81 2.44 5.89 7.24
CA GLU A 81 2.12 7.31 7.49
C GLU A 81 1.96 8.11 6.20
N HIS A 82 2.80 7.85 5.19
CA HIS A 82 2.70 8.51 3.89
C HIS A 82 1.40 8.18 3.15
N GLU A 83 0.99 6.91 3.13
CA GLU A 83 -0.23 6.47 2.44
C GLU A 83 -1.47 7.05 3.13
N ILE A 84 -1.45 7.09 4.46
CA ILE A 84 -2.49 7.72 5.28
C ILE A 84 -2.59 9.23 4.99
N ASP A 85 -1.46 9.91 4.88
CA ASP A 85 -1.39 11.33 4.53
C ASP A 85 -1.94 11.62 3.14
N VAL A 86 -1.57 10.80 2.15
CA VAL A 86 -2.09 10.89 0.78
C VAL A 86 -3.60 10.67 0.78
N MET A 87 -4.08 9.63 1.44
CA MET A 87 -5.50 9.31 1.55
C MET A 87 -6.31 10.48 2.12
N VAL A 88 -5.94 11.00 3.29
CA VAL A 88 -6.66 12.13 3.91
C VAL A 88 -6.57 13.41 3.06
N THR A 89 -5.44 13.65 2.40
CA THR A 89 -5.27 14.81 1.53
C THR A 89 -6.15 14.75 0.29
N LEU A 90 -6.24 13.58 -0.34
CA LEU A 90 -7.05 13.39 -1.54
C LEU A 90 -8.54 13.35 -1.21
N ILE A 91 -8.94 12.78 -0.07
CA ILE A 91 -10.31 12.86 0.45
C ILE A 91 -10.75 14.32 0.59
N LYS A 92 -9.93 15.18 1.20
CA LYS A 92 -10.22 16.62 1.35
C LYS A 92 -10.33 17.39 0.03
N LYS A 93 -9.88 16.80 -1.07
CA LYS A 93 -9.98 17.33 -2.44
C LYS A 93 -11.13 16.70 -3.22
N ASP A 94 -12.04 15.97 -2.56
CA ASP A 94 -13.16 15.25 -3.16
C ASP A 94 -12.72 14.26 -4.25
N VAL A 95 -11.53 13.66 -4.09
CA VAL A 95 -11.05 12.64 -5.03
C VAL A 95 -11.77 11.32 -4.74
N PRO A 96 -12.34 10.64 -5.76
CA PRO A 96 -13.09 9.41 -5.53
C PRO A 96 -12.24 8.28 -4.93
N PRO A 97 -12.79 7.43 -4.04
CA PRO A 97 -12.03 6.38 -3.35
C PRO A 97 -11.22 5.45 -4.27
N LYS A 98 -11.78 5.10 -5.43
CA LYS A 98 -11.09 4.25 -6.41
C LYS A 98 -9.83 4.92 -6.97
N MET A 99 -9.87 6.22 -7.24
CA MET A 99 -8.72 6.97 -7.75
C MET A 99 -7.64 7.11 -6.67
N ILE A 100 -8.04 7.32 -5.42
CA ILE A 100 -7.10 7.33 -4.28
C ILE A 100 -6.36 6.00 -4.18
N CYS A 101 -7.06 4.87 -4.30
CA CYS A 101 -6.44 3.56 -4.25
C CYS A 101 -5.53 3.25 -5.44
N GLN A 102 -5.77 3.86 -6.60
CA GLN A 102 -4.86 3.79 -7.75
C GLN A 102 -3.58 4.59 -7.48
N GLU A 103 -3.68 5.78 -6.90
CA GLU A 103 -2.50 6.57 -6.49
C GLU A 103 -1.65 5.84 -5.43
N LEU A 104 -2.30 5.06 -4.56
CA LEU A 104 -1.63 4.23 -3.55
C LEU A 104 -1.11 2.88 -4.10
N ASN A 105 -1.26 2.60 -5.40
CA ASN A 105 -0.93 1.31 -6.03
C ASN A 105 -1.56 0.08 -5.34
N LYS A 106 -2.72 0.27 -4.69
CA LYS A 106 -3.54 -0.82 -4.13
C LYS A 106 -4.62 -1.26 -5.13
N CYS A 107 -4.89 -0.42 -6.13
CA CYS A 107 -5.59 -0.65 -7.39
C CYS A 107 -4.71 -0.10 -8.53
#